data_AF-A0A668AFK7-F1
#
_entry.id   AF-A0A668AFK7-F1
#
_cell.length_a   1.000
_cell.length_b   1.000
_cell.length_c   1.000
_cell.angle_alpha   90.00
_cell.angle_beta   90.00
_cell.angle_gamma   90.00
#
_symmetry.space_group_name_H-M   'P 1'
#
loop_
_entity.id
_entity.type
_entity.pdbx_description
1 polymer ?
#
loop_
_entity_poly.entity_id
_entity_poly.type
_entity_poly.pdbx_seq_one_letter_code
_entity_poly.pdbx_strand_id
1 'polypeptide(L)'
;ALFLCPHLPSLENFCRNPNNDPGGPWCYTTDPNVRAEECGLPQCSEQVCMTCNGEDYRGKMDHTESGKECQRWDSVRPHRHHFQPKKFRDKDLKDNYCRNPNNRVRPWCYTMDPKIRWEYCNISVCGEAYLNVTTSCVQGKGTDYRGTMNITPEGVTCQRWDSQFPHNHSYIPQNYKCK
;
A
#
# COMPACT_ATOMS: atom_id res chain seq x y z
N ALA A 1 35.85 -19.79 7.87
CA ALA A 1 34.39 -19.91 7.89
C ALA A 1 33.85 -19.47 6.53
N LEU A 2 33.59 -20.44 5.65
CA LEU A 2 33.02 -20.22 4.32
C LEU A 2 31.50 -20.33 4.45
N PHE A 3 30.78 -19.21 4.38
CA PHE A 3 29.35 -19.27 4.08
C PHE A 3 29.23 -19.50 2.57
N LEU A 4 29.20 -20.77 2.19
CA LEU A 4 28.68 -21.23 0.92
C LEU A 4 27.19 -20.87 0.91
N CYS A 5 26.76 -19.97 0.03
CA CYS A 5 25.36 -19.86 -0.34
C CYS A 5 25.12 -20.90 -1.45
N PRO A 6 24.41 -22.02 -1.18
CA PRO A 6 24.15 -23.05 -2.17
C PRO A 6 23.07 -22.53 -3.13
N HIS A 7 23.33 -22.70 -4.44
CA HIS A 7 22.53 -22.23 -5.58
C HIS A 7 22.83 -20.81 -6.08
N LEU A 8 24.04 -20.63 -6.62
CA LEU A 8 24.19 -19.77 -7.79
C LEU A 8 23.48 -20.49 -8.96
N PRO A 9 22.40 -19.94 -9.56
CA PRO A 9 21.87 -20.45 -10.82
C PRO A 9 22.82 -19.95 -11.93
N SER A 10 24.04 -20.47 -11.97
CA SER A 10 25.10 -20.05 -12.90
C SER A 10 24.95 -20.65 -14.30
N LEU A 11 23.80 -21.26 -14.61
CA LEU A 11 23.48 -21.84 -15.91
C LEU A 11 22.56 -20.94 -16.75
N GLU A 12 22.09 -19.82 -16.20
CA GLU A 12 21.14 -18.94 -16.86
C GLU A 12 21.71 -17.53 -17.07
N ASN A 13 21.25 -16.85 -18.13
CA ASN A 13 21.74 -15.57 -18.63
C ASN A 13 21.14 -14.36 -17.90
N PHE A 14 20.88 -14.49 -16.60
CA PHE A 14 20.22 -13.44 -15.82
C PHE A 14 21.18 -12.33 -15.41
N CYS A 15 20.66 -11.10 -15.37
CA CYS A 15 21.39 -9.91 -14.92
C CYS A 15 21.81 -10.02 -13.45
N ARG A 16 23.05 -9.63 -13.14
CA ARG A 16 23.63 -9.64 -11.79
C ARG A 16 24.53 -8.43 -11.58
N ASN A 17 24.82 -8.10 -10.32
CA ASN A 17 25.77 -7.04 -9.98
C ASN A 17 26.91 -7.56 -9.08
N PRO A 18 27.83 -8.39 -9.61
CA PRO A 18 28.87 -9.03 -8.79
C PRO A 18 29.98 -8.07 -8.33
N ASN A 19 30.18 -6.96 -9.04
CA ASN A 19 31.22 -5.95 -8.77
C ASN A 19 30.69 -4.74 -7.98
N ASN A 20 29.44 -4.79 -7.51
CA ASN A 20 28.77 -3.67 -6.84
C ASN A 20 28.82 -2.36 -7.65
N ASP A 21 28.60 -2.49 -8.96
CA ASP A 21 28.55 -1.40 -9.91
C ASP A 21 27.42 -0.40 -9.56
N PRO A 22 27.68 0.92 -9.55
CA PRO A 22 26.66 1.92 -9.27
C PRO A 22 25.55 1.99 -10.33
N GLY A 23 25.77 1.50 -11.56
CA GLY A 23 24.77 1.40 -12.61
C GLY A 23 23.73 0.29 -12.39
N GLY A 24 24.00 -0.66 -11.47
CA GLY A 24 23.08 -1.72 -11.10
C GLY A 24 23.39 -3.07 -11.77
N PRO A 25 22.42 -4.02 -11.79
CA PRO A 25 22.63 -5.33 -12.39
C PRO A 25 22.84 -5.26 -13.90
N TRP A 26 23.82 -6.00 -14.41
CA TRP A 26 24.20 -6.05 -15.81
C TRP A 26 24.41 -7.51 -16.27
N CYS A 27 24.55 -7.73 -17.58
CA CYS A 27 24.94 -9.02 -18.14
C CYS A 27 25.88 -8.86 -19.35
N TYR A 28 26.57 -9.94 -19.74
CA TYR A 28 27.25 -10.00 -21.02
C TYR A 28 26.22 -10.17 -22.14
N THR A 29 26.35 -9.39 -23.21
CA THR A 29 25.38 -9.43 -24.31
C THR A 29 25.77 -10.49 -25.35
N THR A 30 24.82 -10.85 -26.21
CA THR A 30 25.07 -11.72 -27.37
C THR A 30 25.55 -10.94 -28.60
N ASP A 31 25.55 -9.61 -28.56
CA ASP A 31 26.06 -8.76 -29.65
C ASP A 31 27.60 -8.73 -29.58
N PRO A 32 28.32 -9.13 -30.64
CA PRO A 32 29.79 -9.11 -30.66
C PRO A 32 30.40 -7.70 -30.50
N ASN A 33 29.61 -6.65 -30.71
CA ASN A 33 30.05 -5.25 -30.57
C ASN A 33 29.80 -4.68 -29.17
N VAL A 34 28.92 -5.30 -28.37
CA VAL A 34 28.57 -4.84 -27.03
C VAL A 34 28.94 -5.90 -26.00
N ARG A 35 30.06 -5.68 -25.31
CA ARG A 35 30.57 -6.66 -24.35
C ARG A 35 29.61 -6.91 -23.19
N ALA A 36 29.10 -5.86 -22.57
CA ALA A 36 28.17 -5.92 -21.44
C ALA A 36 27.30 -4.67 -21.39
N GLU A 37 26.10 -4.79 -20.85
CA GLU A 37 25.14 -3.69 -20.73
C GLU A 37 24.34 -3.79 -19.41
N GLU A 38 23.96 -2.64 -18.87
CA GLU A 38 23.07 -2.53 -17.71
C GLU A 38 21.67 -3.02 -18.05
N CYS A 39 21.08 -3.80 -17.15
CA CYS A 39 19.72 -4.24 -17.32
C CYS A 39 18.76 -3.16 -16.81
N GLY A 40 17.75 -2.83 -17.61
CA GLY A 40 16.66 -1.92 -17.24
C GLY A 40 15.68 -2.52 -16.22
N LEU A 41 16.21 -3.19 -15.18
CA LEU A 41 15.40 -3.72 -14.10
C LEU A 41 14.83 -2.54 -13.32
N PRO A 42 13.51 -2.52 -13.04
CA PRO A 42 12.98 -1.54 -12.12
C PRO A 42 13.67 -1.75 -10.78
N GLN A 43 14.11 -0.66 -10.15
CA GLN A 43 14.50 -0.71 -8.75
C GLN A 43 13.35 -1.36 -8.00
N CYS A 44 13.64 -2.42 -7.23
CA CYS A 44 12.65 -2.90 -6.27
C CYS A 44 12.27 -1.67 -5.46
N SER A 45 11.01 -1.23 -5.58
CA SER A 45 10.49 -0.33 -4.58
C SER A 45 10.78 -1.07 -3.27
N GLU A 46 11.47 -0.41 -2.33
CA GLU A 46 11.27 -0.80 -0.94
C GLU A 46 9.77 -1.00 -0.84
N GLN A 47 9.33 -2.23 -0.57
CA GLN A 47 7.93 -2.59 -0.65
C GLN A 47 7.28 -1.90 0.55
N VAL A 48 7.07 -0.59 0.42
CA VAL A 48 6.35 0.24 1.35
C VAL A 48 4.96 -0.33 1.26
N CYS A 49 4.63 -1.15 2.24
CA CYS A 49 3.32 -1.69 2.45
C CYS A 49 2.47 -0.62 3.15
N MET A 50 1.16 -0.73 3.03
CA MET A 50 0.25 0.12 3.79
C MET A 50 -0.02 -0.52 5.16
N THR A 51 0.00 0.27 6.21
CA THR A 51 -0.60 -0.11 7.49
C THR A 51 -2.06 0.34 7.49
N CYS A 52 -2.95 -0.44 8.10
CA CYS A 52 -4.37 -0.09 8.23
C CYS A 52 -5.05 0.21 6.88
N ASN A 53 -5.60 1.42 6.71
CA ASN A 53 -6.21 1.92 5.49
C ASN A 53 -5.25 2.79 4.64
N GLY A 54 -3.96 2.84 4.98
CA GLY A 54 -2.94 3.55 4.22
C GLY A 54 -3.04 5.07 4.23
N GLU A 55 -3.59 5.71 5.27
CA GLU A 55 -3.48 7.18 5.43
C GLU A 55 -2.03 7.66 5.50
N ASP A 56 -1.19 6.86 6.16
CA ASP A 56 0.25 7.11 6.29
C ASP A 56 1.08 6.41 5.20
N TYR A 57 0.41 5.85 4.18
CA TYR A 57 1.11 5.28 3.04
C TYR A 57 1.87 6.39 2.30
N ARG A 58 3.19 6.20 2.15
CA ARG A 58 4.11 7.12 1.45
C ARG A 58 4.87 6.46 0.30
N GLY A 59 4.47 5.25 -0.09
CA GLY A 59 5.08 4.54 -1.21
C GLY A 59 4.79 5.20 -2.57
N LYS A 60 5.42 4.66 -3.61
CA LYS A 60 5.41 5.20 -4.98
C LYS A 60 4.48 4.46 -5.94
N MET A 61 3.51 3.67 -5.43
CA MET A 61 2.49 3.05 -6.28
C MET A 61 1.73 4.14 -7.04
N ASP A 62 1.71 4.07 -8.36
CA ASP A 62 1.16 5.06 -9.30
C ASP A 62 0.17 4.45 -10.30
N HIS A 63 -0.26 3.21 -10.04
CA HIS A 63 -1.26 2.50 -10.83
C HIS A 63 -2.40 1.98 -9.95
N THR A 64 -3.60 1.96 -10.52
CA THR A 64 -4.79 1.41 -9.89
C THR A 64 -4.77 -0.12 -9.90
N GLU A 65 -5.69 -0.76 -9.19
CA GLU A 65 -5.81 -2.23 -9.18
C GLU A 65 -6.08 -2.82 -10.57
N SER A 66 -6.86 -2.15 -11.40
CA SER A 66 -7.04 -2.56 -12.81
C SER A 66 -5.93 -2.09 -13.75
N GLY A 67 -4.81 -1.59 -13.20
CA GLY A 67 -3.62 -1.19 -13.97
C GLY A 67 -3.71 0.17 -14.66
N LYS A 68 -4.66 1.04 -14.29
CA LYS A 68 -4.76 2.39 -14.88
C LYS A 68 -3.74 3.31 -14.27
N GLU A 69 -3.11 4.12 -15.10
CA GLU A 69 -2.19 5.16 -14.64
C GLU A 69 -2.93 6.22 -13.82
N CYS A 70 -2.33 6.59 -12.69
CA CYS A 70 -2.84 7.64 -11.84
C CYS A 70 -2.61 9.03 -12.46
N GLN A 71 -3.62 9.89 -12.38
CA GLN A 71 -3.51 11.31 -12.62
C GLN A 71 -2.74 11.98 -11.46
N ARG A 72 -1.81 12.88 -11.82
CA ARG A 72 -1.07 13.68 -10.84
C ARG A 72 -1.99 14.54 -9.98
N TRP A 73 -1.71 14.61 -8.68
CA TRP A 73 -2.51 15.39 -7.72
C TRP A 73 -2.46 16.90 -7.98
N ASP A 74 -1.38 17.41 -8.59
CA ASP A 74 -1.26 18.80 -9.02
C ASP A 74 -1.97 19.09 -10.36
N SER A 75 -2.41 18.06 -11.08
CA SER A 75 -3.16 18.18 -12.33
C SER A 75 -4.66 18.29 -12.08
N VAL A 76 -5.34 19.07 -12.92
CA VAL A 76 -6.80 19.18 -12.95
C VAL A 76 -7.43 18.46 -14.16
N ARG A 77 -6.63 17.69 -14.89
CA ARG A 77 -7.03 16.93 -16.10
C ARG A 77 -6.55 15.48 -16.03
N PRO A 78 -7.34 14.50 -16.54
CA PRO A 78 -8.68 14.68 -17.12
C PRO A 78 -9.75 15.03 -16.07
N HIS A 79 -9.54 14.68 -14.80
CA HIS A 79 -10.52 14.87 -13.74
C HIS A 79 -10.18 16.09 -12.89
N ARG A 80 -11.04 17.11 -12.92
CA ARG A 80 -10.94 18.23 -11.99
C ARG A 80 -11.30 17.80 -10.57
N HIS A 81 -10.45 18.11 -9.59
CA HIS A 81 -10.67 17.74 -8.19
C HIS A 81 -10.17 18.77 -7.17
N HIS A 82 -10.52 18.54 -5.90
CA HIS A 82 -10.23 19.45 -4.78
C HIS A 82 -8.99 19.05 -3.98
N PHE A 83 -8.50 17.81 -4.12
CA PHE A 83 -7.29 17.30 -3.45
C PHE A 83 -6.02 17.84 -4.11
N GLN A 84 -5.81 19.15 -4.01
CA GLN A 84 -4.61 19.79 -4.52
C GLN A 84 -3.52 19.80 -3.44
N PRO A 85 -2.26 19.50 -3.78
CA PRO A 85 -1.16 19.43 -2.81
C PRO A 85 -0.96 20.74 -2.04
N LYS A 86 -1.19 21.88 -2.69
CA LYS A 86 -1.11 23.21 -2.07
C LYS A 86 -2.11 23.40 -0.92
N LYS A 87 -3.28 22.75 -0.98
CA LYS A 87 -4.36 22.83 0.01
C LYS A 87 -4.21 21.76 1.11
N PHE A 88 -3.72 20.58 0.74
CA PHE A 88 -3.58 19.43 1.65
C PHE A 88 -2.10 19.09 1.86
N ARG A 89 -1.35 20.03 2.46
CA ARG A 89 0.11 19.93 2.63
C ARG A 89 0.53 18.72 3.45
N ASP A 90 -0.26 18.37 4.47
CA ASP A 90 0.06 17.29 5.41
C ASP A 90 -0.30 15.89 4.87
N LYS A 91 -0.94 15.81 3.70
CA LYS A 91 -1.40 14.55 3.11
C LYS A 91 -0.42 13.94 2.10
N ASP A 92 0.77 14.54 1.92
CA ASP A 92 1.84 14.07 1.03
C ASP A 92 1.32 13.70 -0.38
N LEU A 93 0.49 14.57 -0.96
CA LEU A 93 -0.04 14.40 -2.32
C LEU A 93 1.04 14.69 -3.37
N LYS A 94 2.08 13.86 -3.42
CA LYS A 94 3.20 13.99 -4.36
C LYS A 94 2.94 13.21 -5.64
N ASP A 95 3.34 13.82 -6.76
CA ASP A 95 3.23 13.26 -8.10
C ASP A 95 1.82 12.71 -8.38
N ASN A 96 1.72 11.49 -8.91
CA ASN A 96 0.50 10.70 -9.09
C ASN A 96 0.40 9.51 -8.14
N TYR A 97 1.17 9.48 -7.05
CA TYR A 97 1.19 8.31 -6.17
C TYR A 97 -0.13 8.11 -5.43
N CYS A 98 -0.54 6.86 -5.27
CA CYS A 98 -1.74 6.48 -4.53
C CYS A 98 -1.68 7.00 -3.09
N ARG A 99 -2.74 7.67 -2.64
CA ARG A 99 -2.86 8.27 -1.30
C ARG A 99 -4.26 8.09 -0.76
N ASN A 100 -4.41 8.24 0.54
CA ASN A 100 -5.72 8.21 1.20
C ASN A 100 -5.98 9.52 1.98
N PRO A 101 -6.17 10.67 1.30
CA PRO A 101 -6.31 11.96 1.97
C PRO A 101 -7.64 12.14 2.72
N ASN A 102 -8.63 11.28 2.47
CA ASN A 102 -10.01 11.43 2.91
C ASN A 102 -10.52 10.23 3.71
N ASN A 103 -9.61 9.43 4.28
CA ASN A 103 -9.95 8.30 5.15
C ASN A 103 -10.92 7.30 4.49
N ARG A 104 -10.69 7.01 3.19
CA ARG A 104 -11.32 5.89 2.47
C ARG A 104 -10.76 4.54 2.94
N VAL A 105 -11.24 3.47 2.32
CA VAL A 105 -10.89 2.07 2.66
C VAL A 105 -9.40 1.78 2.46
N ARG A 106 -8.78 2.30 1.39
CA ARG A 106 -7.35 2.13 1.09
C ARG A 106 -6.86 3.27 0.19
N PRO A 107 -5.55 3.39 -0.07
CA PRO A 107 -5.03 4.40 -0.99
C PRO A 107 -5.63 4.25 -2.40
N TRP A 108 -5.87 5.40 -3.01
CA TRP A 108 -6.52 5.56 -4.30
C TRP A 108 -5.89 6.72 -5.06
N CYS A 109 -6.24 6.86 -6.33
CA CYS A 109 -5.86 8.00 -7.14
C CYS A 109 -6.96 8.34 -8.15
N TYR A 110 -6.93 9.57 -8.68
CA TYR A 110 -7.65 9.87 -9.92
C TYR A 110 -6.98 9.12 -11.07
N THR A 111 -7.70 8.73 -12.11
CA THR A 111 -7.10 7.98 -13.23
C THR A 111 -6.90 8.86 -14.46
N MET A 112 -6.02 8.45 -15.37
CA MET A 112 -5.88 9.10 -16.68
C MET A 112 -7.00 8.73 -17.67
N ASP A 113 -7.87 7.77 -17.34
CA ASP A 113 -9.03 7.41 -18.16
C ASP A 113 -10.17 8.42 -17.94
N PRO A 114 -10.65 9.14 -18.99
CA PRO A 114 -11.75 10.09 -18.88
C PRO A 114 -13.08 9.47 -18.40
N LYS A 115 -13.26 8.15 -18.55
CA LYS A 115 -14.47 7.43 -18.13
C LYS A 115 -14.41 7.01 -16.66
N ILE A 116 -13.21 6.78 -16.12
CA ILE A 116 -13.02 6.29 -14.75
C ILE A 116 -12.38 7.39 -13.92
N ARG A 117 -13.22 8.09 -13.14
CA ARG A 117 -12.77 9.25 -12.37
C ARG A 117 -11.65 8.94 -11.39
N TRP A 118 -11.78 7.86 -10.62
CA TRP A 118 -10.82 7.43 -9.62
C TRP A 118 -10.99 5.94 -9.36
N GLU A 119 -9.96 5.31 -8.83
CA GLU A 119 -9.99 3.89 -8.47
C GLU A 119 -8.99 3.65 -7.33
N TYR A 120 -9.18 2.54 -6.61
CA TYR A 120 -8.24 2.11 -5.58
C TYR A 120 -6.98 1.49 -6.18
N CYS A 121 -5.89 1.55 -5.43
CA CYS A 121 -4.62 0.94 -5.80
C CYS A 121 -4.40 -0.38 -5.06
N ASN A 122 -3.73 -1.33 -5.71
CA ASN A 122 -3.42 -2.62 -5.12
C ASN A 122 -2.08 -2.55 -4.36
N ILE A 123 -2.14 -2.20 -3.07
CA ILE A 123 -0.97 -2.06 -2.18
C ILE A 123 -1.05 -3.14 -1.10
N SER A 124 0.07 -3.83 -0.85
CA SER A 124 0.17 -4.86 0.18
C SER A 124 0.07 -4.26 1.59
N VAL A 125 -0.53 -5.00 2.53
CA VAL A 125 -0.59 -4.58 3.94
C VAL A 125 0.69 -5.05 4.66
N CYS A 126 1.26 -4.20 5.52
CA CYS A 126 2.41 -4.58 6.33
C CYS A 126 2.02 -5.69 7.31
N GLY A 127 2.87 -6.72 7.46
CA GLY A 127 2.65 -7.82 8.40
C GLY A 127 2.25 -7.29 9.79
N GLU A 128 1.18 -7.84 10.36
CA GLU A 128 0.52 -7.35 11.58
C GLU A 128 1.52 -7.10 12.72
N ALA A 129 1.85 -5.84 12.98
CA ALA A 129 2.58 -5.45 14.17
C ALA A 129 1.62 -5.41 15.36
N TYR A 130 1.75 -6.38 16.27
CA TYR A 130 1.08 -6.47 17.56
C TYR A 130 1.43 -5.24 18.43
N LEU A 131 0.60 -4.20 18.39
CA LEU A 131 0.69 -3.04 19.29
C LEU A 131 -0.21 -3.28 20.50
N ASN A 132 0.39 -3.45 21.70
CA ASN A 132 -0.23 -3.41 23.04
C ASN A 132 -1.75 -3.63 23.10
N VAL A 133 -2.19 -4.81 22.68
CA VAL A 133 -3.60 -5.17 22.66
C VAL A 133 -4.06 -5.50 24.07
N THR A 134 -5.13 -4.86 24.52
CA THR A 134 -5.79 -5.21 25.77
C THR A 134 -6.98 -6.13 25.51
N THR A 135 -7.05 -7.28 26.19
CA THR A 135 -8.12 -8.29 25.97
C THR A 135 -9.12 -8.37 27.13
N SER A 136 -8.74 -7.92 28.33
CA SER A 136 -9.54 -8.04 29.54
C SER A 136 -9.97 -6.69 30.13
N CYS A 137 -9.37 -5.59 29.70
CA CYS A 137 -9.64 -4.25 30.21
C CYS A 137 -9.44 -3.22 29.11
N VAL A 138 -9.87 -1.98 29.36
CA VAL A 138 -9.75 -0.87 28.40
C VAL A 138 -8.73 0.14 28.93
N GLN A 139 -7.82 0.61 28.07
CA GLN A 139 -6.94 1.75 28.35
C GLN A 139 -7.34 2.96 27.50
N GLY A 140 -7.32 4.16 28.10
CA GLY A 140 -7.67 5.40 27.39
C GLY A 140 -9.07 5.33 26.77
N LYS A 141 -9.17 5.44 25.44
CA LYS A 141 -10.43 5.36 24.68
C LYS A 141 -10.78 3.95 24.18
N GLY A 142 -9.96 2.93 24.46
CA GLY A 142 -10.23 1.54 24.07
C GLY A 142 -10.13 1.24 22.58
N THR A 143 -9.36 2.02 21.83
CA THR A 143 -9.12 1.77 20.39
C THR A 143 -8.29 0.51 20.13
N ASP A 144 -7.56 0.06 21.16
CA ASP A 144 -6.67 -1.10 21.21
C ASP A 144 -7.32 -2.35 21.85
N TYR A 145 -8.55 -2.23 22.37
CA TYR A 145 -9.25 -3.35 22.99
C TYR A 145 -9.62 -4.40 21.93
N ARG A 146 -9.26 -5.66 22.19
CA ARG A 146 -9.57 -6.82 21.32
C ARG A 146 -10.13 -8.01 22.12
N GLY A 147 -10.76 -7.75 23.25
CA GLY A 147 -11.43 -8.78 24.06
C GLY A 147 -12.73 -9.29 23.44
N THR A 148 -13.38 -10.23 24.13
CA THR A 148 -14.60 -10.91 23.64
C THR A 148 -15.90 -10.42 24.27
N MET A 149 -15.85 -9.38 25.11
CA MET A 149 -17.04 -8.77 25.72
C MET A 149 -18.04 -8.30 24.65
N ASN A 150 -19.28 -8.76 24.75
CA ASN A 150 -20.34 -8.50 23.76
C ASN A 150 -21.69 -8.15 24.41
N ILE A 151 -21.68 -7.66 25.65
CA ILE A 151 -22.87 -7.25 26.41
C ILE A 151 -22.63 -5.82 26.93
N THR A 152 -23.63 -4.94 26.79
CA THR A 152 -23.57 -3.56 27.30
C THR A 152 -23.74 -3.50 28.83
N PRO A 153 -23.43 -2.37 29.51
CA PRO A 153 -23.66 -2.23 30.95
C PRO A 153 -25.09 -2.51 31.41
N GLU A 154 -26.07 -2.28 30.54
CA GLU A 154 -27.50 -2.55 30.77
C GLU A 154 -27.92 -4.00 30.45
N GLY A 155 -26.97 -4.86 30.04
CA GLY A 155 -27.24 -6.27 29.76
C GLY A 155 -27.71 -6.57 28.34
N VAL A 156 -27.58 -5.63 27.38
CA VAL A 156 -28.02 -5.82 26.00
C VAL A 156 -26.92 -6.47 25.17
N THR A 157 -27.24 -7.52 24.42
CA THR A 157 -26.28 -8.20 23.53
C THR A 157 -25.92 -7.35 22.32
N CYS A 158 -24.64 -7.25 22.00
CA CYS A 158 -24.13 -6.52 20.84
C CYS A 158 -24.58 -7.16 19.52
N GLN A 159 -24.99 -6.31 18.57
CA GLN A 159 -25.18 -6.71 17.17
C GLN A 159 -23.82 -7.07 16.56
N ARG A 160 -23.78 -8.11 15.71
CA ARG A 160 -22.55 -8.45 14.96
C ARG A 160 -22.18 -7.34 13.98
N TRP A 161 -20.89 -7.00 13.92
CA TRP A 161 -20.37 -5.96 13.01
C TRP A 161 -20.58 -6.27 11.51
N ASP A 162 -20.74 -7.54 11.13
CA ASP A 162 -21.05 -7.95 9.76
C ASP A 162 -22.57 -8.01 9.45
N SER A 163 -23.43 -7.72 10.43
CA SER A 163 -24.89 -7.65 10.27
C SER A 163 -25.35 -6.21 10.03
N GLN A 164 -26.34 -6.02 9.16
CA GLN A 164 -27.03 -4.74 8.93
C GLN A 164 -28.42 -4.69 9.58
N PHE A 165 -28.72 -5.65 10.46
CA PHE A 165 -29.98 -5.79 11.17
C PHE A 165 -29.71 -6.12 12.65
N PRO A 166 -30.46 -5.55 13.62
CA PRO A 166 -31.59 -4.62 13.43
C PRO A 166 -31.19 -3.18 13.04
N HIS A 167 -29.92 -2.82 13.20
CA HIS A 167 -29.43 -1.47 12.89
C HIS A 167 -28.47 -1.48 11.69
N ASN A 168 -28.76 -0.67 10.67
CA ASN A 168 -27.88 -0.49 9.51
C ASN A 168 -26.75 0.50 9.87
N HIS A 169 -25.51 0.18 9.48
CA HIS A 169 -24.33 0.99 9.78
C HIS A 169 -23.19 0.77 8.78
N SER A 170 -22.30 1.76 8.64
CA SER A 170 -21.11 1.70 7.77
C SER A 170 -19.89 1.00 8.40
N TYR A 171 -19.98 0.62 9.68
CA TYR A 171 -18.90 -0.02 10.46
C TYR A 171 -18.80 -1.54 10.22
N ILE A 172 -18.49 -1.93 8.97
CA ILE A 172 -18.32 -3.35 8.58
C ILE A 172 -16.84 -3.79 8.65
N PRO A 173 -16.54 -5.04 9.05
CA PRO A 173 -15.16 -5.52 9.20
C PRO A 173 -14.29 -5.36 7.95
N GLN A 174 -14.86 -5.44 6.74
CA GLN A 174 -14.09 -5.21 5.51
C GLN A 174 -13.48 -3.80 5.44
N ASN A 175 -14.11 -2.81 6.09
CA ASN A 175 -13.69 -1.41 6.08
C ASN A 175 -12.77 -1.05 7.26
N TYR A 176 -12.68 -1.89 8.29
CA TYR A 176 -12.01 -1.59 9.56
C TYR A 176 -11.03 -2.71 9.99
N LYS A 177 -10.27 -3.27 9.05
CA LYS A 177 -9.37 -4.42 9.29
C LYS A 177 -8.32 -4.22 10.38
N CYS A 178 -7.99 -2.98 10.74
CA CYS A 178 -6.95 -2.66 11.73
C CYS A 178 -7.44 -1.70 12.83
N LYS A 179 -8.75 -1.59 13.04
CA LYS A 179 -9.34 -0.87 14.19
C LYS A 179 -10.08 -1.81 15.10
#